data_AF-A0A7C3NZ31-F1
#
_entry.id   AF-A0A7C3NZ31-F1
#
_cell.length_a   1.000
_cell.length_b   1.000
_cell.length_c   1.000
_cell.angle_alpha   90.00
_cell.angle_beta   90.00
_cell.angle_gamma   90.00
#
_symmetry.space_group_name_H-M   'P 1'
#
loop_
_entity.id
_entity.type
_entity.pdbx_description
1 polymer ?
#
loop_
_entity_poly.entity_id
_entity_poly.type
_entity_poly.pdbx_seq_one_letter_code
_entity_poly.pdbx_strand_id
1 'polypeptide(L)' 'VVANGRQEILSVKLDPEIVGANDRDMLQDLLVAGVNDALKKAQAMMAEEMKSVTGGLGLNIPGLF' A
#
# COMPACT_ATOMS: atom_id res chain seq x y z
N VAL A 1 -0.13 -4.04 -8.58
CA VAL A 1 -1.33 -3.98 -7.71
C VAL A 1 -1.57 -2.53 -7.32
N VAL A 2 -2.82 -2.07 -7.29
CA VAL A 2 -3.20 -0.73 -6.82
C VAL A 2 -4.01 -0.84 -5.54
N ALA A 3 -3.59 -0.14 -4.49
CA ALA A 3 -4.27 -0.05 -3.20
C ALA A 3 -4.50 1.42 -2.81
N ASN A 4 -5.56 1.71 -2.07
CA ASN A 4 -5.82 3.05 -1.52
C ASN A 4 -5.39 3.17 -0.04
N GLY A 5 -5.43 4.39 0.51
CA GLY A 5 -5.08 4.66 1.91
C GLY A 5 -6.01 4.00 2.95
N ARG A 6 -7.16 3.47 2.53
CA ARG A 6 -8.06 2.66 3.36
C ARG A 6 -7.71 1.17 3.35
N GLN A 7 -6.56 0.80 2.77
CA GLN A 7 -6.10 -0.57 2.59
C GLN A 7 -7.03 -1.44 1.71
N GLU A 8 -7.74 -0.80 0.78
CA GLU A 8 -8.58 -1.51 -0.20
C GLU A 8 -7.80 -1.71 -1.50
N ILE A 9 -7.84 -2.93 -2.04
CA ILE A 9 -7.26 -3.24 -3.36
C ILE A 9 -8.25 -2.82 -4.44
N LEU A 10 -7.84 -1.87 -5.28
CA LEU A 10 -8.67 -1.33 -6.35
C LEU A 10 -8.46 -2.05 -7.68
N SER A 11 -7.24 -2.53 -7.94
CA SER A 11 -6.97 -3.33 -9.14
C SER A 11 -5.74 -4.20 -9.02
N VAL A 12 -5.77 -5.31 -9.75
CA VAL A 12 -4.63 -6.18 -10.02
C VAL A 12 -4.52 -6.31 -11.53
N LYS A 13 -3.33 -6.08 -12.08
CA LYS A 13 -3.02 -6.32 -13.49
C LYS A 13 -1.91 -7.36 -13.53
N LEU A 14 -2.10 -8.39 -14.34
CA LEU A 14 -1.15 -9.46 -14.57
C LEU A 14 -0.67 -9.37 -16.02
N ASP A 15 0.61 -9.61 -16.23
CA ASP A 15 1.16 -9.75 -17.57
C ASP A 15 0.64 -11.06 -18.21
N PRO A 16 0.11 -11.03 -19.45
CA PRO A 16 -0.32 -12.24 -20.16
C PRO A 16 0.74 -13.34 -20.19
N GLU A 17 2.03 -13.00 -20.23
CA GLU A 17 3.13 -13.96 -20.25
C GLU A 17 3.20 -14.79 -18.98
N ILE A 18 2.90 -14.19 -17.82
CA ILE A 18 2.89 -14.87 -16.51
C ILE A 18 1.67 -15.79 -16.40
N VAL A 19 0.54 -15.41 -16.99
CA VAL A 19 -0.70 -16.21 -16.97
C VAL A 19 -0.60 -17.42 -17.92
N GLY A 20 0.19 -17.30 -19.00
CA GLY A 20 0.45 -18.37 -19.95
C GLY A 20 1.50 -19.38 -19.49
N ALA A 21 2.34 -19.03 -18.51
CA ALA A 21 3.24 -19.98 -17.86
C ALA A 21 2.39 -20.97 -17.04
N ASN A 22 2.59 -22.29 -17.25
CA ASN A 22 1.93 -23.34 -16.47
C ASN A 22 2.36 -23.39 -14.98
N ASP A 23 2.95 -22.31 -14.48
CA ASP A 23 3.47 -22.18 -13.13
C ASP A 23 2.51 -21.34 -12.27
N ARG A 24 1.46 -22.02 -11.79
CA ARG A 24 0.45 -21.43 -10.93
C ARG A 24 1.00 -21.04 -9.55
N ASP A 25 2.05 -21.72 -9.10
CA ASP A 25 2.61 -21.51 -7.78
C ASP A 25 3.43 -20.21 -7.77
N MET A 26 4.27 -20.01 -8.79
CA MET A 26 4.98 -18.74 -8.99
C MET A 26 4.00 -17.55 -9.15
N LEU A 27 2.90 -17.71 -9.90
CA LEU A 27 1.90 -16.65 -10.04
C LEU A 27 1.26 -16.28 -8.69
N GLN A 28 0.95 -17.27 -7.85
CA GLN A 28 0.41 -17.03 -6.52
C GLN A 28 1.40 -16.31 -5.62
N ASP A 29 2.67 -16.71 -5.62
CA ASP A 29 3.72 -16.07 -4.84
C ASP A 29 3.92 -14.60 -5.24
N LEU A 30 3.93 -14.32 -6.54
CA LEU A 30 4.02 -12.95 -7.08
C LEU A 30 2.81 -12.09 -6.68
N LEU A 31 1.61 -12.67 -6.69
CA LEU A 31 0.39 -12.00 -6.25
C LEU A 31 0.46 -11.65 -4.76
N VAL A 32 0.85 -12.60 -3.91
CA VAL A 32 1.03 -12.38 -2.47
C VAL A 32 2.06 -11.29 -2.20
N ALA A 33 3.22 -11.36 -2.86
CA ALA A 33 4.27 -10.36 -2.74
C ALA A 33 3.78 -8.97 -3.18
N GLY A 34 3.15 -8.87 -4.34
CA GLY A 34 2.66 -7.61 -4.91
C GLY A 34 1.54 -6.96 -4.11
N VAL A 35 0.62 -7.75 -3.54
CA VAL A 35 -0.46 -7.24 -2.67
C VAL A 35 0.12 -6.71 -1.36
N ASN A 36 1.01 -7.46 -0.71
CA ASN A 36 1.64 -7.04 0.54
C ASN A 36 2.49 -5.78 0.37
N ASP A 37 3.23 -5.65 -0.74
CA ASP A 37 3.99 -4.45 -1.06
C ASP A 37 3.08 -3.22 -1.27
N ALA A 38 1.97 -3.38 -2.01
CA ALA A 38 1.01 -2.29 -2.20
C ALA A 38 0.38 -1.83 -0.88
N LEU A 39 0.04 -2.75 0.02
CA LEU A 39 -0.50 -2.42 1.34
C LEU A 39 0.53 -1.71 2.22
N LYS A 40 1.79 -2.15 2.22
CA LYS A 40 2.88 -1.46 2.94
C LYS A 40 3.06 -0.04 2.44
N LYS A 41 3.04 0.17 1.13
CA LYS A 41 3.11 1.51 0.52
C LYS A 41 1.93 2.39 0.90
N ALA A 42 0.71 1.83 0.91
CA ALA A 42 -0.49 2.55 1.33
C ALA A 42 -0.40 3.02 2.79
N GLN A 43 0.08 2.16 3.70
CA GLN A 43 0.31 2.52 5.10
C GLN A 43 1.39 3.60 5.25
N ALA A 44 2.49 3.49 4.51
CA ALA A 44 3.56 4.48 4.53
C ALA A 44 3.08 5.86 4.06
N MET A 45 2.33 5.92 2.95
CA MET A 45 1.72 7.18 2.46
C MET A 45 0.77 7.78 3.50
N MET A 46 -0.08 6.96 4.14
CA MET A 46 -0.97 7.45 5.21
C MET A 46 -0.20 8.01 6.41
N ALA A 47 0.87 7.34 6.83
CA ALA A 47 1.70 7.80 7.94
C ALA A 47 2.44 9.10 7.60
N GLU A 48 2.91 9.24 6.36
CA GLU A 48 3.56 10.44 5.85
C GLU A 48 2.58 11.63 5.78
N GLU A 49 1.37 11.42 5.26
CA GLU A 49 0.32 12.45 5.24
C GLU A 49 -0.08 12.88 6.65
N MET A 50 -0.24 11.93 7.58
CA MET A 50 -0.51 12.25 8.99
C MET A 50 0.63 13.05 9.63
N LYS A 51 1.89 12.71 9.33
CA LYS A 51 3.05 13.49 9.77
C LYS A 51 3.08 14.89 9.14
N SER A 52 2.70 15.01 7.87
CA SER A 52 2.63 16.29 7.17
C SER A 52 1.55 17.19 7.77
N VAL A 53 0.36 16.64 8.04
CA VAL A 53 -0.75 17.34 8.70
C VAL A 53 -0.38 17.74 10.13
N THR A 54 0.13 16.82 10.94
CA THR A 54 0.51 17.11 12.34
C THR A 54 1.73 18.04 12.44
N GLY A 55 2.67 17.94 11.50
CA GLY A 55 3.84 18.81 11.41
C GLY A 55 3.52 20.21 10.86
N GLY A 56 2.61 20.31 9.89
CA GLY A 56 2.15 21.58 9.29
C GLY A 56 1.13 22.34 10.13
N LEU A 57 0.35 21.62 10.95
CA LEU A 57 -0.52 22.22 11.96
C LEU A 57 0.24 22.72 13.20
N GLY A 58 1.55 22.43 13.31
CA GLY A 58 2.37 22.82 14.44
C GLY A 58 1.65 22.55 15.74
N LEU A 59 1.60 21.29 16.18
CA LEU A 59 0.98 20.86 17.43
C LEU A 59 1.67 21.47 18.68
N ASN A 60 1.71 22.80 18.78
CA ASN A 60 1.47 23.52 20.01
C ASN A 60 -0.02 23.30 20.35
N ILE A 61 -0.40 22.09 20.74
CA ILE A 61 -1.64 21.91 21.50
C ILE A 61 -1.34 22.53 22.87
N PRO A 62 -1.87 23.72 23.20
CA PRO A 62 -1.62 24.33 24.49
C PRO A 62 -2.38 23.49 25.52
N GLY A 63 -1.66 22.78 26.41
CA GLY A 63 -2.26 22.05 27.53
C GLY A 63 -1.98 20.55 27.64
N LEU A 64 -0.88 20.03 27.10
CA LEU A 64 -0.40 18.65 27.36
C LEU A 64 0.84 18.58 28.29
N PHE A 65 0.88 19.42 29.33
CA PHE A 65 1.73 19.25 30.51
C PHE A 65 0.90 19.37 31.78
#